data_AF-A0A151F787-F1
#
_entry.id   AF-A0A151F787-F1
#
_cell.length_a   1.000
_cell.length_b   1.000
_cell.length_c   1.000
_cell.angle_alpha   90.00
_cell.angle_beta   90.00
_cell.angle_gamma   90.00
#
_symmetry.space_group_name_H-M   'P 1'
#
loop_
_entity.id
_entity.type
_entity.pdbx_description
1 polymer ?
#
loop_
_entity_poly.entity_id
_entity_poly.type
_entity_poly.pdbx_seq_one_letter_code
_entity_poly.pdbx_strand_id
1 'polypeptide(L)'
;MTPVSTVKDIGYKVLSTNEDGTPKQVLRCFIKEGEYGKFISLEKHWVQKINGDNIETKWARWSVNFPYNKDDALRLSGFIGELVEDAINNEFAE
;
A
#
# COMPACT_ATOMS: atom_id res chain seq x y z
N MET A 1 -15.69 -12.21 15.37
CA MET A 1 -14.75 -11.24 14.80
C MET A 1 -13.37 -11.55 15.31
N THR A 2 -12.69 -12.44 14.61
CA THR A 2 -11.24 -12.61 14.74
C THR A 2 -10.59 -11.29 14.31
N PRO A 3 -9.79 -10.65 15.16
CA PRO A 3 -9.14 -9.40 14.81
C PRO A 3 -8.15 -9.61 13.66
N VAL A 4 -8.16 -8.71 12.68
CA VAL A 4 -7.14 -8.70 11.62
C VAL A 4 -5.78 -8.43 12.27
N SER A 5 -4.82 -9.32 12.01
CA SER A 5 -3.46 -9.21 12.54
C SER A 5 -2.43 -9.11 11.42
N THR A 6 -1.32 -8.42 11.69
CA THR A 6 -0.20 -8.35 10.74
C THR A 6 0.69 -9.57 10.94
N VAL A 7 0.82 -10.36 9.89
CA VAL A 7 1.69 -11.56 9.85
C VAL A 7 3.11 -11.16 9.48
N LYS A 8 3.27 -10.24 8.53
CA LYS A 8 4.58 -9.80 8.04
C LYS A 8 4.55 -8.36 7.52
N ASP A 9 5.56 -7.58 7.88
CA ASP A 9 5.88 -6.30 7.24
C ASP A 9 6.87 -6.54 6.09
N ILE A 10 6.50 -6.12 4.88
CA ILE A 10 7.33 -6.25 3.67
C ILE A 10 8.22 -5.02 3.48
N GLY A 11 7.87 -3.90 4.11
CA GLY A 11 8.52 -2.61 3.95
C GLY A 11 7.60 -1.59 3.29
N TYR A 12 8.21 -0.57 2.69
CA TYR A 12 7.48 0.59 2.18
C TYR A 12 8.11 1.21 0.93
N LYS A 13 7.32 2.04 0.24
CA LYS A 13 7.77 2.96 -0.80
C LYS A 13 7.37 4.38 -0.44
N VAL A 14 8.22 5.36 -0.76
CA VAL A 14 7.93 6.78 -0.53
C VAL A 14 6.95 7.26 -1.60
N LEU A 15 5.82 7.82 -1.16
CA LEU A 15 4.80 8.42 -2.04
C LEU A 15 5.05 9.91 -2.22
N SER A 16 5.50 10.59 -1.17
CA SER A 16 5.86 12.01 -1.20
C SER A 16 6.89 12.34 -0.14
N THR A 17 7.64 13.41 -0.38
CA THR A 17 8.65 13.95 0.52
C THR A 17 8.24 15.33 1.03
N ASN A 18 8.83 15.74 2.15
CA ASN A 18 8.84 17.13 2.60
C ASN A 18 9.83 17.96 1.77
N GLU A 19 9.87 19.26 2.01
CA GLU A 19 10.80 20.19 1.32
C GLU A 19 12.27 19.89 1.61
N ASP A 20 12.57 19.34 2.79
CA ASP A 20 13.91 18.89 3.19
C ASP A 20 14.32 17.53 2.61
N GLY A 21 13.48 16.95 1.73
CA GLY A 21 13.71 15.65 1.10
C GLY A 21 13.36 14.45 1.98
N THR A 22 12.93 14.65 3.23
CA THR A 22 12.54 13.53 4.11
C THR A 22 11.19 12.93 3.68
N PRO A 23 10.99 11.60 3.82
CA PRO A 23 9.70 10.98 3.53
C PRO A 23 8.55 11.60 4.35
N LYS A 24 7.50 12.06 3.66
CA LYS A 24 6.28 12.62 4.27
C LYS A 24 5.16 11.58 4.33
N GLN A 25 4.95 10.89 3.21
CA GLN A 25 3.95 9.85 3.09
C GLN A 25 4.59 8.61 2.46
N VAL A 26 4.26 7.45 3.02
CA VAL A 26 4.74 6.16 2.53
C VAL A 26 3.57 5.22 2.26
N LEU A 27 3.76 4.34 1.30
CA LEU A 27 2.91 3.18 1.06
C LEU A 27 3.59 1.97 1.70
N ARG A 28 3.02 1.46 2.79
CA ARG A 28 3.51 0.26 3.47
C ARG A 28 2.81 -0.98 2.92
N CYS A 29 3.54 -2.09 2.83
CA CYS A 29 3.01 -3.36 2.39
C CYS A 29 3.08 -4.37 3.53
N PHE A 30 1.93 -4.96 3.85
CA PHE A 30 1.78 -5.96 4.90
C PHE A 30 1.17 -7.25 4.35
N ILE A 31 1.58 -8.39 4.88
CA ILE A 31 0.77 -9.61 4.84
C ILE A 31 -0.03 -9.63 6.13
N LYS A 32 -1.35 -9.70 6.03
CA LYS A 32 -2.29 -9.74 7.15
C LYS A 32 -3.11 -11.01 7.11
N GLU A 33 -3.65 -11.41 8.26
CA GLU A 33 -4.54 -12.56 8.39
C GLU A 33 -5.79 -12.15 9.17
N GLY A 34 -6.95 -12.47 8.61
CA GLY A 34 -8.26 -12.21 9.21
C GLY A 34 -9.16 -13.44 9.10
N GLU A 35 -10.47 -13.25 9.31
CA GLU A 35 -11.46 -14.35 9.33
C GLU A 35 -11.53 -15.15 8.02
N TYR A 36 -11.19 -14.52 6.89
CA TYR A 36 -11.22 -15.15 5.56
C TYR A 36 -9.84 -15.63 5.08
N GLY A 37 -8.85 -15.67 5.98
CA GLY A 37 -7.49 -16.09 5.69
C GLY A 37 -6.53 -14.93 5.43
N LYS A 38 -5.40 -15.25 4.79
CA LYS A 38 -4.33 -14.29 4.50
C LYS A 38 -4.67 -13.40 3.33
N PHE A 39 -4.16 -12.17 3.36
CA PHE A 39 -4.23 -11.20 2.27
C PHE A 39 -3.04 -10.24 2.33
N ILE A 40 -2.75 -9.59 1.20
CA ILE A 40 -1.75 -8.53 1.11
C ILE A 40 -2.48 -7.19 1.28
N SER A 41 -1.95 -6.30 2.09
CA SER A 41 -2.54 -4.99 2.35
C SER A 41 -1.51 -3.90 2.08
N LEU A 42 -1.82 -3.02 1.13
CA LEU A 42 -1.05 -1.80 0.88
C LEU A 42 -1.74 -0.65 1.61
N GLU A 43 -1.05 -0.01 2.53
CA GLU A 43 -1.61 1.01 3.40
C GLU A 43 -0.86 2.33 3.24
N LYS A 44 -1.60 3.44 3.13
CA LYS A 44 -0.99 4.78 3.18
C LYS A 44 -0.72 5.17 4.61
N HIS A 45 0.48 5.64 4.90
CA HIS A 45 0.84 6.12 6.22
C HIS A 45 1.53 7.49 6.14
N TRP A 46 1.22 8.33 7.11
CA TRP A 46 1.96 9.56 7.38
C TRP A 46 3.21 9.22 8.19
N VAL A 47 4.37 9.65 7.72
CA VAL A 47 5.60 9.57 8.50
C VAL A 47 5.49 10.55 9.66
N GLN A 48 5.81 10.11 10.86
CA GLN A 48 5.77 10.92 12.08
C GLN A 48 7.17 11.28 12.53
N LYS A 49 8.06 10.28 12.58
CA LYS A 49 9.46 10.42 12.97
C LYS A 49 10.33 9.42 12.22
N ILE A 50 11.59 9.78 12.03
CA ILE A 50 12.62 8.94 11.43
C ILE A 50 13.73 8.81 12.48
N ASN A 51 13.97 7.58 12.93
CA ASN A 51 14.95 7.24 13.96
C ASN A 51 15.96 6.26 13.35
N GLY A 52 16.98 6.79 12.65
CA GLY A 52 17.90 5.97 11.87
C GLY A 52 17.14 5.20 10.79
N ASP A 53 17.25 3.88 10.81
CA ASP A 53 16.55 2.98 9.89
C ASP A 53 15.06 2.78 10.22
N ASN A 54 14.60 3.17 11.41
CA ASN A 54 13.22 2.98 11.84
C ASN A 54 12.36 4.20 11.52
N ILE A 55 11.27 3.97 10.79
CA ILE A 55 10.24 5.00 10.55
C ILE A 55 9.01 4.76 11.43
N GLU A 56 8.68 5.73 12.25
CA GLU A 56 7.40 5.78 12.94
C GLU A 56 6.36 6.35 12.01
N THR A 57 5.25 5.65 11.86
CA THR A 57 4.22 6.00 10.87
C THR A 57 2.83 5.87 11.46
N LYS A 58 1.93 6.77 11.07
CA LYS A 58 0.51 6.75 11.45
C LYS A 58 -0.34 6.40 10.25
N TRP A 59 -1.24 5.42 10.38
CA TRP A 59 -2.12 5.01 9.29
C TRP A 59 -3.01 6.17 8.81
N ALA A 60 -3.04 6.39 7.51
CA ALA A 60 -3.76 7.48 6.86
C ALA A 60 -5.19 7.09 6.43
N ARG A 61 -5.74 6.00 6.99
CA ARG A 61 -7.11 5.50 6.73
C ARG A 61 -7.39 5.13 5.27
N TRP A 62 -6.35 4.72 4.55
CA TRP A 62 -6.49 4.19 3.20
C TRP A 62 -5.71 2.89 3.10
N SER A 63 -6.34 1.90 2.49
CA SER A 63 -5.75 0.62 2.18
C SER A 63 -6.35 0.06 0.91
N VAL A 64 -5.54 -0.65 0.12
CA VAL A 64 -6.02 -1.56 -0.91
C VAL A 64 -5.53 -2.96 -0.56
N ASN A 65 -6.42 -3.94 -0.68
CA ASN A 65 -6.14 -5.32 -0.30
C ASN A 65 -6.12 -6.21 -1.54
N PHE A 66 -5.14 -7.10 -1.60
CA PHE A 66 -5.00 -8.10 -2.64
C PHE A 66 -5.12 -9.50 -2.05
N PRO A 67 -5.61 -10.48 -2.83
CA PRO A 67 -5.54 -11.89 -2.46
C PRO A 67 -4.12 -12.30 -2.04
N TYR A 68 -4.01 -13.30 -1.15
CA TYR A 68 -2.70 -13.85 -0.82
C TYR A 68 -2.16 -14.83 -1.88
N ASN A 69 -3.05 -15.40 -2.70
CA ASN A 69 -2.65 -16.19 -3.86
C ASN A 69 -1.87 -15.28 -4.83
N LYS A 70 -0.68 -15.75 -5.24
CA LYS A 70 0.24 -14.98 -6.09
C LYS A 70 -0.38 -14.64 -7.44
N ASP A 71 -0.98 -15.62 -8.11
CA ASP A 71 -1.53 -15.46 -9.46
C ASP A 71 -2.72 -14.50 -9.44
N ASP A 72 -3.61 -14.63 -8.46
CA ASP A 72 -4.75 -13.73 -8.28
C ASP A 72 -4.30 -12.30 -7.92
N ALA A 73 -3.29 -12.15 -7.06
CA ALA A 73 -2.74 -10.85 -6.69
C ALA A 73 -2.13 -10.13 -7.90
N LEU A 74 -1.32 -10.83 -8.69
CA LEU A 74 -0.69 -10.28 -9.89
C LEU A 74 -1.75 -9.94 -10.95
N ARG A 75 -2.73 -10.82 -11.15
CA ARG A 75 -3.84 -10.57 -12.07
C ARG A 75 -4.65 -9.33 -11.69
N LEU A 76 -5.02 -9.20 -10.41
CA LEU A 76 -5.74 -8.02 -9.93
C LEU A 76 -4.88 -6.74 -10.08
N SER A 77 -3.57 -6.83 -9.82
CA SER A 77 -2.68 -5.69 -10.01
C SER A 77 -2.58 -5.26 -11.48
N GLY A 78 -2.61 -6.21 -12.42
CA GLY A 78 -2.66 -5.96 -13.86
C GLY A 78 -3.94 -5.22 -14.25
N PHE A 79 -5.11 -5.73 -13.84
CA PHE A 79 -6.39 -5.08 -14.13
C PHE A 79 -6.48 -3.66 -13.56
N ILE A 80 -5.94 -3.42 -12.36
CA ILE A 80 -5.87 -2.06 -11.79
C ILE A 80 -4.98 -1.17 -12.66
N GLY A 81 -3.84 -1.68 -13.14
CA GLY A 81 -2.95 -0.95 -14.06
C GLY A 81 -3.66 -0.57 -15.36
N GLU A 82 -4.29 -1.55 -16.02
CA GLU A 82 -5.06 -1.35 -17.26
C GLU A 82 -6.16 -0.28 -17.08
N LEU A 83 -6.95 -0.35 -16.00
CA LEU A 83 -7.98 0.65 -15.72
C LEU A 83 -7.43 2.06 -15.47
N VAL A 84 -6.26 2.17 -14.84
CA VAL A 84 -5.59 3.46 -14.62
C VAL A 84 -5.05 4.03 -15.94
N GLU A 85 -4.42 3.19 -16.76
CA GLU A 85 -3.94 3.58 -18.08
C GLU A 85 -5.09 4.04 -18.98
N ASP A 86 -6.20 3.30 -19.01
CA ASP A 86 -7.39 3.68 -19.76
C ASP A 86 -7.95 5.02 -19.30
N ALA A 87 -8.05 5.26 -17.98
CA ALA A 87 -8.54 6.52 -17.44
C ALA A 87 -7.66 7.71 -17.86
N ILE A 88 -6.34 7.56 -17.81
CA ILE A 88 -5.38 8.58 -18.28
C ILE A 88 -5.57 8.82 -19.77
N ASN A 89 -5.56 7.77 -20.59
CA ASN A 89 -5.67 7.91 -22.04
C ASN A 89 -7.00 8.55 -22.47
N ASN A 90 -8.09 8.37 -21.73
CA ASN A 90 -9.36 9.02 -22.01
C ASN A 90 -9.43 10.47 -21.51
N GLU A 91 -8.68 10.85 -20.47
CA GLU A 91 -8.65 12.22 -19.94
C GLU A 91 -7.66 13.13 -20.71
N PHE A 92 -6.53 12.58 -21.17
CA PHE A 92 -5.48 13.34 -21.87
C PHE A 92 -5.54 13.19 -23.41
N ALA A 93 -6.56 12.54 -23.95
CA ALA A 93 -6.89 12.57 -25.38
C ALA A 93 -7.77 13.79 -25.71
N GLU A 94 -7.22 14.98 -25.50
CA GLU A 94 -7.67 16.24 -26.13
C GLU A 94 -6.54 16.85 -26.97
#